data_AF-A0A7S3WYB9-F1
#
_entry.id   AF-A0A7S3WYB9-F1
#
_cell.length_a   1.000
_cell.length_b   1.000
_cell.length_c   1.000
_cell.angle_alpha   90.00
_cell.angle_beta   90.00
_cell.angle_gamma   90.00
#
_symmetry.space_group_name_H-M   'P 1'
#
loop_
_entity.id
_entity.type
_entity.pdbx_description
1 polymer ?
#
loop_
_entity_poly.entity_id
_entity_poly.type
_entity_poly.pdbx_seq_one_letter_code
_entity_poly.pdbx_strand_id
1 'polypeptide(L)'
;AEAVCAAAGARMCTQEEIADGCTRGTGCGHDADLIWSGDTLSAPPPLATSPPAAPSPPPPPPPPPQPPEDTGVLHFVACGRVGRCAEPAAWVDSSEVHEVRCCSPSQLSTGWRQEPGCNVFSESNGEEMGGCHHAASFAEAEVVCASAGARLCTAAELQNDCARGTGCQHDFDLVWSMDLLAESPPPPMPSPPAPPPSPSPPPPPSLPPPS
;
A
#
# COMPACT_ATOMS: atom_id res chain seq x y z
N ALA A 1 7.33 8.07 -24.09
CA ALA A 1 6.00 7.93 -24.73
C ALA A 1 5.53 9.28 -25.30
N GLU A 2 5.44 10.33 -24.48
CA GLU A 2 4.88 11.65 -24.83
C GLU A 2 5.31 12.23 -26.18
N ALA A 3 6.63 12.35 -26.42
CA ALA A 3 7.17 12.88 -27.67
C ALA A 3 6.78 12.07 -28.92
N VAL A 4 6.48 10.77 -28.78
CA VAL A 4 6.05 9.89 -29.89
C VAL A 4 4.60 10.17 -30.25
N CYS A 5 3.72 10.36 -29.25
CA CYS A 5 2.34 10.80 -29.47
C CYS A 5 2.31 12.21 -30.08
N ALA A 6 3.08 13.14 -29.51
CA ALA A 6 3.14 14.53 -29.97
C ALA A 6 3.63 14.65 -31.42
N ALA A 7 4.60 13.82 -31.85
CA ALA A 7 5.08 13.77 -33.23
C ALA A 7 4.00 13.31 -34.23
N ALA A 8 2.99 12.57 -33.78
CA ALA A 8 1.82 12.19 -34.57
C ALA A 8 0.65 13.22 -34.47
N GLY A 9 0.84 14.33 -33.75
CA GLY A 9 -0.23 15.29 -33.45
C GLY A 9 -1.24 14.80 -32.40
N ALA A 10 -0.91 13.72 -31.67
CA ALA A 10 -1.75 13.10 -30.65
C ALA A 10 -1.24 13.41 -29.24
N ARG A 11 -2.11 13.25 -28.23
CA ARG A 11 -1.71 13.23 -26.82
C ARG A 11 -1.55 11.79 -26.32
N MET A 12 -0.85 11.61 -25.20
CA MET A 12 -0.95 10.36 -24.43
C MET A 12 -2.33 10.28 -23.77
N CYS A 13 -2.88 9.06 -23.64
CA CYS A 13 -4.13 8.82 -22.95
C CYS A 13 -3.97 9.01 -21.43
N THR A 14 -5.01 9.51 -20.76
CA THR A 14 -5.03 9.61 -19.31
C THR A 14 -5.17 8.22 -18.66
N GLN A 15 -4.88 8.12 -17.37
CA GLN A 15 -5.07 6.90 -16.58
C GLN A 15 -6.53 6.43 -16.64
N GLU A 16 -7.48 7.36 -16.62
CA GLU A 16 -8.92 7.07 -16.73
C GLU A 16 -9.30 6.58 -18.13
N GLU A 17 -8.80 7.22 -19.20
CA GLU A 17 -9.02 6.75 -20.59
C GLU A 17 -8.46 5.33 -20.81
N ILE A 18 -7.35 4.97 -20.15
CA ILE A 18 -6.76 3.63 -20.18
C ILE A 18 -7.57 2.65 -19.32
N ALA A 19 -8.03 3.06 -18.14
CA ALA A 19 -8.82 2.22 -17.22
C ALA A 19 -10.22 1.89 -17.78
N ASP A 20 -10.86 2.84 -18.46
CA ASP A 20 -12.13 2.63 -19.18
C ASP A 20 -11.94 1.82 -20.48
N GLY A 21 -10.71 1.47 -20.84
CA GLY A 21 -10.38 0.58 -21.96
C GLY A 21 -10.44 1.25 -23.33
N CYS A 22 -10.37 2.58 -23.43
CA CYS A 22 -10.43 3.31 -24.69
C CYS A 22 -9.25 3.01 -25.64
N THR A 23 -8.13 2.49 -25.11
CA THR A 23 -6.96 2.04 -25.87
C THR A 23 -6.98 0.54 -26.22
N ARG A 24 -8.02 -0.20 -25.82
CA ARG A 24 -8.07 -1.65 -25.98
C ARG A 24 -8.26 -2.05 -27.44
N GLY A 25 -7.46 -3.00 -27.92
CA GLY A 25 -7.53 -3.52 -29.29
C GLY A 25 -7.01 -2.55 -30.36
N THR A 26 -6.43 -1.41 -29.98
CA THR A 26 -5.88 -0.44 -30.93
C THR A 26 -4.45 -0.83 -31.33
N GLY A 27 -4.31 -1.82 -32.21
CA GLY A 27 -3.06 -2.11 -32.90
C GLY A 27 -2.21 -3.27 -32.34
N CYS A 28 -0.94 -3.00 -32.03
CA CYS A 28 0.16 -3.97 -32.09
C CYS A 28 0.23 -5.05 -30.98
N GLY A 29 -0.86 -5.35 -30.29
CA GLY A 29 -0.94 -6.47 -29.34
C GLY A 29 -0.48 -6.18 -27.90
N HIS A 30 -0.44 -4.92 -27.49
CA HIS A 30 -0.05 -4.49 -26.14
C HIS A 30 -1.18 -4.52 -25.10
N ASP A 31 -2.33 -5.12 -25.40
CA ASP A 31 -3.50 -5.21 -24.48
C ASP A 31 -3.22 -6.00 -23.18
N ALA A 32 -2.08 -6.67 -23.09
CA ALA A 32 -1.61 -7.43 -21.91
C ALA A 32 -0.31 -6.87 -21.30
N ASP A 33 0.22 -5.76 -21.83
CA ASP A 33 1.46 -5.12 -21.38
C ASP A 33 1.16 -3.86 -20.54
N LEU A 34 2.10 -3.44 -19.69
CA LEU A 34 2.02 -2.17 -18.98
C LEU A 34 2.38 -1.00 -19.92
N ILE A 35 1.50 0.00 -20.00
CA ILE A 35 1.67 1.20 -20.83
C ILE A 35 1.68 2.47 -19.97
N TRP A 36 2.23 3.56 -20.52
CA TRP A 36 2.37 4.84 -19.84
C TRP A 36 1.14 5.74 -20.06
N SER A 37 0.56 6.28 -18.99
CA SER A 37 -0.47 7.34 -19.04
C SER A 37 0.14 8.74 -19.14
N GLY A 38 -0.67 9.71 -19.58
CA GLY A 38 -0.25 11.08 -19.90
C GLY A 38 -0.43 12.13 -18.79
N ASP A 39 -0.91 11.74 -17.61
CA ASP A 39 -1.26 12.70 -16.55
C ASP A 39 -0.03 13.20 -15.78
N THR A 40 0.31 14.47 -15.98
CA THR A 40 1.28 15.20 -15.15
C THR A 40 0.56 15.92 -14.02
N LEU A 41 1.00 15.73 -12.77
CA LEU A 41 0.34 16.24 -11.57
C LEU A 41 0.45 17.78 -11.42
N SER A 42 -0.48 18.54 -12.02
CA SER A 42 -0.92 19.93 -11.66
C SER A 42 -1.80 20.51 -12.79
N ALA A 43 -2.83 21.32 -12.58
CA ALA A 43 -3.56 21.80 -11.39
C ALA A 43 -4.95 22.35 -11.86
N PRO A 44 -5.97 22.48 -11.01
CA PRO A 44 -7.20 23.24 -11.32
C PRO A 44 -6.91 24.77 -11.24
N PRO A 45 -7.85 25.70 -11.55
CA PRO A 45 -9.25 25.60 -12.02
C PRO A 45 -9.36 26.18 -13.47
N PRO A 46 -10.49 26.70 -14.01
CA PRO A 46 -11.87 26.78 -13.52
C PRO A 46 -12.98 26.31 -14.50
N LEU A 47 -14.21 26.26 -13.99
CA LEU A 47 -15.43 25.99 -14.76
C LEU A 47 -16.17 27.29 -15.11
N ALA A 48 -16.48 27.48 -16.39
CA ALA A 48 -17.29 28.58 -16.90
C ALA A 48 -18.73 28.14 -17.21
N THR A 49 -19.68 28.71 -16.47
CA THR A 49 -21.08 29.04 -16.82
C THR A 49 -21.86 28.09 -17.76
N SER A 50 -22.70 27.23 -17.17
CA SER A 50 -23.82 26.56 -17.87
C SER A 50 -25.07 27.44 -17.97
N PRO A 51 -25.91 27.30 -19.03
CA PRO A 51 -27.23 27.93 -19.14
C PRO A 51 -28.29 27.25 -18.24
N PRO A 52 -29.45 27.89 -17.98
CA PRO A 52 -30.29 27.55 -16.83
C PRO A 52 -31.19 26.34 -17.06
N ALA A 53 -31.06 25.34 -16.19
CA ALA A 53 -32.15 24.40 -15.91
C ALA A 53 -33.17 25.03 -14.95
N ALA A 54 -34.44 24.63 -15.05
CA ALA A 54 -35.47 25.02 -14.09
C ALA A 54 -35.11 24.56 -12.66
N PRO A 55 -35.51 25.29 -11.60
CA PRO A 55 -35.07 24.99 -10.25
C PRO A 55 -35.67 23.66 -9.75
N SER A 56 -34.84 22.63 -9.68
CA SER A 56 -35.08 21.48 -8.81
C SER A 56 -35.25 21.96 -7.36
N PRO A 57 -36.08 21.30 -6.54
CA PRO A 57 -36.09 21.55 -5.10
C PRO A 57 -34.67 21.36 -4.54
N PRO A 58 -34.24 22.16 -3.55
CA PRO A 58 -32.90 22.03 -3.01
C PRO A 58 -32.70 20.61 -2.46
N PRO A 59 -31.54 19.97 -2.69
CA PRO A 59 -31.21 18.75 -1.99
C PRO A 59 -31.26 19.01 -0.47
N PRO A 60 -31.59 18.00 0.35
CA PRO A 60 -31.43 18.14 1.80
C PRO A 60 -29.99 18.56 2.09
N PRO A 61 -29.75 19.39 3.13
CA PRO A 61 -28.40 19.77 3.49
C PRO A 61 -27.57 18.50 3.70
N PRO A 62 -26.28 18.47 3.26
CA PRO A 62 -25.43 17.34 3.52
C PRO A 62 -25.42 17.07 5.04
N PRO A 63 -25.30 15.80 5.47
CA PRO A 63 -25.05 15.52 6.88
C PRO A 63 -23.85 16.37 7.34
N PRO A 64 -23.86 16.88 8.59
CA PRO A 64 -22.69 17.57 9.10
C PRO A 64 -21.47 16.65 8.93
N PRO A 65 -20.27 17.19 8.62
CA PRO A 65 -19.08 16.37 8.45
C PRO A 65 -18.95 15.48 9.68
N GLN A 66 -19.11 14.17 9.48
CA GLN A 66 -18.84 13.21 10.53
C GLN A 66 -17.37 13.43 10.94
N PRO A 67 -17.04 13.43 12.24
CA PRO A 67 -15.64 13.32 12.63
C PRO A 67 -15.06 12.10 11.89
N PRO A 68 -13.79 12.14 11.47
CA PRO A 68 -13.20 11.08 10.66
C PRO A 68 -13.53 9.74 11.30
N GLU A 69 -14.32 8.91 10.60
CA GLU A 69 -14.74 7.65 11.17
C GLU A 69 -13.49 6.79 11.28
N ASP A 70 -13.14 6.50 12.53
CA ASP A 70 -11.99 5.76 12.99
C ASP A 70 -12.01 4.34 12.40
N THR A 71 -11.54 4.22 11.16
CA THR A 71 -11.15 2.95 10.57
C THR A 71 -9.84 2.55 11.22
N GLY A 72 -9.91 2.11 12.47
CA GLY A 72 -8.81 1.90 13.39
C GLY A 72 -7.83 0.82 12.94
N VAL A 73 -7.01 1.14 11.94
CA VAL A 73 -5.84 0.37 11.53
C VAL A 73 -4.70 0.76 12.46
N LEU A 74 -4.54 -0.04 13.52
CA LEU A 74 -3.43 0.15 14.44
C LEU A 74 -2.16 -0.47 13.86
N HIS A 75 -1.06 0.28 13.90
CA HIS A 75 0.26 -0.21 13.55
C HIS A 75 1.12 -0.38 14.80
N PHE A 76 2.04 -1.33 14.77
CA PHE A 76 2.90 -1.58 15.93
C PHE A 76 4.12 -0.66 15.90
N VAL A 77 4.35 0.06 17.00
CA VAL A 77 5.60 0.78 17.27
C VAL A 77 6.41 0.03 18.31
N ALA A 78 7.72 -0.03 18.08
CA ALA A 78 8.65 -0.69 18.98
C ALA A 78 9.81 0.24 19.33
N CYS A 79 10.45 0.02 20.47
CA CYS A 79 11.62 0.78 20.85
C CYS A 79 12.79 0.50 19.89
N GLY A 80 13.42 1.54 19.33
CA GLY A 80 14.52 1.40 18.35
C GLY A 80 15.80 0.74 18.88
N ARG A 81 15.95 0.60 20.21
CA ARG A 81 16.83 -0.39 20.85
C ARG A 81 16.15 -0.96 22.10
N VAL A 82 16.05 -2.27 22.22
CA VAL A 82 15.31 -2.94 23.30
C VAL A 82 15.77 -2.47 24.69
N GLY A 83 14.80 -2.03 25.50
CA GLY A 83 15.03 -1.60 26.89
C GLY A 83 15.63 -0.20 27.09
N ARG A 84 15.54 0.69 26.08
CA ARG A 84 16.14 2.04 26.14
C ARG A 84 15.16 3.20 26.04
N CYS A 85 13.95 2.96 25.56
CA CYS A 85 12.87 3.94 25.53
C CYS A 85 12.23 4.09 26.91
N ALA A 86 11.68 5.28 27.17
CA ALA A 86 10.83 5.51 28.35
C ALA A 86 9.45 4.86 28.17
N GLU A 87 8.87 5.01 26.98
CA GLU A 87 7.58 4.42 26.62
C GLU A 87 7.74 2.96 26.13
N PRO A 88 6.77 2.07 26.42
CA PRO A 88 6.77 0.70 25.94
C PRO A 88 6.37 0.60 24.46
N ALA A 89 6.68 -0.53 23.83
CA ALA A 89 6.14 -0.88 22.52
C ALA A 89 4.61 -1.06 22.59
N ALA A 90 3.89 -0.59 21.57
CA ALA A 90 2.43 -0.48 21.58
C ALA A 90 1.82 -0.63 20.17
N TRP A 91 0.52 -0.89 20.13
CA TRP A 91 -0.32 -0.69 18.96
C TRP A 91 -0.91 0.72 19.02
N VAL A 92 -0.65 1.53 18.00
CA VAL A 92 -0.99 2.96 17.94
C VAL A 92 -1.69 3.28 16.63
N ASP A 93 -2.42 4.39 16.56
CA ASP A 93 -3.11 4.77 15.33
C ASP A 93 -2.12 5.18 14.23
N SER A 94 -2.46 4.84 12.98
CA SER A 94 -1.69 5.16 11.77
C SER A 94 -1.35 6.65 11.57
N SER A 95 -2.13 7.57 12.17
CA SER A 95 -1.93 9.02 12.10
C SER A 95 -1.05 9.60 13.23
N GLU A 96 -0.64 8.79 14.21
CA GLU A 96 0.41 9.21 15.15
C GLU A 96 1.74 9.45 14.41
N VAL A 97 2.67 10.17 15.05
CA VAL A 97 4.00 10.41 14.49
C VAL A 97 5.08 9.77 15.34
N HIS A 98 5.87 8.91 14.71
CA HIS A 98 6.94 8.13 15.34
C HIS A 98 8.20 8.15 14.47
N GLU A 99 9.28 7.60 15.00
CA GLU A 99 10.60 7.59 14.36
C GLU A 99 10.70 6.53 13.25
N VAL A 100 11.59 6.73 12.27
CA VAL A 100 11.72 5.79 11.12
C VAL A 100 13.03 5.02 11.14
N ARG A 101 12.91 3.69 11.04
CA ARG A 101 14.01 2.79 10.67
C ARG A 101 13.56 1.84 9.58
N CYS A 102 14.42 1.68 8.58
CA CYS A 102 14.16 0.81 7.45
C CYS A 102 15.02 -0.45 7.54
N CYS A 103 14.42 -1.58 7.17
CA CYS A 103 15.07 -2.88 7.08
C CYS A 103 15.06 -3.38 5.63
N SER A 104 16.14 -4.06 5.24
CA SER A 104 16.32 -4.67 3.92
C SER A 104 16.86 -6.10 4.06
N PRO A 105 16.41 -7.07 3.25
CA PRO A 105 17.01 -8.40 3.20
C PRO A 105 18.42 -8.41 2.57
N SER A 106 18.87 -7.32 1.97
CA SER A 106 20.16 -7.18 1.29
C SER A 106 20.85 -5.85 1.60
N GLN A 107 22.17 -5.82 1.49
CA GLN A 107 22.97 -4.59 1.54
C GLN A 107 22.61 -3.71 0.33
N LEU A 108 21.99 -2.54 0.57
CA LEU A 108 21.58 -1.61 -0.49
C LEU A 108 22.67 -0.58 -0.79
N SER A 109 23.18 0.10 0.24
CA SER A 109 24.32 1.02 0.18
C SER A 109 25.29 0.78 1.35
N THR A 110 26.41 1.50 1.41
CA THR A 110 27.44 1.33 2.46
C THR A 110 27.00 1.76 3.86
N GLY A 111 25.89 2.52 4.00
CA GLY A 111 25.34 2.89 5.31
C GLY A 111 24.67 1.71 6.03
N TRP A 112 24.01 0.83 5.25
CA TRP A 112 23.19 -0.27 5.76
C TRP A 112 24.02 -1.27 6.58
N ARG A 113 23.58 -1.53 7.82
CA ARG A 113 24.27 -2.45 8.74
C ARG A 113 23.40 -3.60 9.17
N GLN A 114 24.01 -4.78 9.22
CA GLN A 114 23.42 -6.01 9.75
C GLN A 114 24.03 -6.30 11.12
N GLU A 115 23.20 -6.41 12.14
CA GLU A 115 23.63 -6.79 13.48
C GLU A 115 23.96 -8.30 13.57
N PRO A 116 24.91 -8.71 14.43
CA PRO A 116 25.27 -10.12 14.57
C PRO A 116 24.08 -10.98 15.00
N GLY A 117 23.72 -11.98 14.18
CA GLY A 117 22.59 -12.88 14.41
C GLY A 117 21.29 -12.48 13.69
N CYS A 118 21.26 -11.33 13.02
CA CYS A 118 20.14 -10.87 12.22
C CYS A 118 20.36 -11.16 10.72
N ASN A 119 19.28 -11.47 10.00
CA ASN A 119 19.32 -11.73 8.55
C ASN A 119 18.93 -10.49 7.71
N VAL A 120 18.74 -9.34 8.35
CA VAL A 120 18.41 -8.07 7.70
C VAL A 120 19.49 -7.04 7.93
N PHE A 121 19.64 -6.14 6.97
CA PHE A 121 20.37 -4.90 7.09
C PHE A 121 19.38 -3.80 7.48
N SER A 122 19.86 -2.78 8.18
CA SER A 122 19.05 -1.65 8.62
C SER A 122 19.79 -0.33 8.42
N GLU A 123 19.02 0.73 8.18
CA GLU A 123 19.46 2.12 8.31
C GLU A 123 18.27 3.05 8.61
N SER A 124 18.60 4.31 8.88
CA SER A 124 17.77 5.40 9.41
C SER A 124 18.19 6.76 8.86
N ASN A 125 19.43 6.93 8.38
CA ASN A 125 19.97 8.19 7.86
C ASN A 125 20.40 8.15 6.38
N GLY A 126 19.99 7.13 5.62
CA GLY A 126 20.41 6.96 4.23
C GLY A 126 20.09 8.18 3.36
N GLU A 127 20.97 8.54 2.43
CA GLU A 127 20.70 9.61 1.46
C GLU A 127 19.50 9.21 0.58
N GLU A 128 19.35 7.91 0.30
CA GLU A 128 18.21 7.29 -0.38
C GLU A 128 16.88 7.31 0.40
N MET A 129 16.96 7.56 1.72
CA MET A 129 15.81 7.79 2.61
C MET A 129 15.48 9.27 2.75
N GLY A 130 16.32 10.19 2.27
CA GLY A 130 16.19 11.63 2.52
C GLY A 130 16.68 12.10 3.90
N GLY A 131 17.48 11.28 4.60
CA GLY A 131 18.04 11.61 5.92
C GLY A 131 17.18 11.14 7.09
N CYS A 132 17.22 11.88 8.21
CA CYS A 132 16.56 11.52 9.48
C CYS A 132 15.11 11.97 9.55
N HIS A 133 14.20 11.07 9.88
CA HIS A 133 12.75 11.32 9.94
C HIS A 133 12.22 11.28 11.36
N HIS A 134 12.39 12.41 12.07
CA HIS A 134 12.14 12.56 13.51
C HIS A 134 10.68 12.46 13.96
N ALA A 135 9.74 12.54 13.03
CA ALA A 135 8.30 12.45 13.27
C ALA A 135 7.63 12.20 11.91
N ALA A 136 7.26 10.96 11.65
CA ALA A 136 6.54 10.55 10.43
C ALA A 136 5.30 9.76 10.82
N SER A 137 4.20 9.94 10.08
CA SER A 137 3.07 9.00 10.11
C SER A 137 3.46 7.64 9.52
N PHE A 138 2.67 6.60 9.76
CA PHE A 138 2.97 5.27 9.22
C PHE A 138 3.13 5.28 7.69
N ALA A 139 2.23 5.97 6.98
CA ALA A 139 2.25 6.09 5.52
C ALA A 139 3.49 6.85 5.01
N GLU A 140 3.96 7.89 5.72
CA GLU A 140 5.20 8.59 5.38
C GLU A 140 6.42 7.68 5.62
N ALA A 141 6.42 6.93 6.72
CA ALA A 141 7.48 5.98 7.07
C ALA A 141 7.61 4.82 6.06
N GLU A 142 6.48 4.31 5.54
CA GLU A 142 6.47 3.37 4.41
C GLU A 142 7.11 3.96 3.15
N VAL A 143 6.73 5.20 2.77
CA VAL A 143 7.28 5.88 1.59
C VAL A 143 8.77 6.12 1.72
N VAL A 144 9.26 6.52 2.91
CA VAL A 144 10.69 6.73 3.21
C VAL A 144 11.49 5.43 3.04
N CYS A 145 10.97 4.30 3.51
CA CYS A 145 11.66 3.02 3.31
C CYS A 145 11.56 2.53 1.87
N ALA A 146 10.41 2.72 1.20
CA ALA A 146 10.23 2.34 -0.19
C ALA A 146 11.11 3.16 -1.15
N SER A 147 11.34 4.46 -0.90
CA SER A 147 12.24 5.29 -1.72
C SER A 147 13.69 4.80 -1.69
N ALA A 148 14.09 4.22 -0.55
CA ALA A 148 15.39 3.60 -0.37
C ALA A 148 15.51 2.20 -1.00
N GLY A 149 14.43 1.61 -1.51
CA GLY A 149 14.39 0.21 -1.96
C GLY A 149 14.31 -0.80 -0.81
N ALA A 150 13.85 -0.36 0.36
CA ALA A 150 13.72 -1.13 1.58
C ALA A 150 12.25 -1.22 2.05
N ARG A 151 12.03 -1.69 3.28
CA ARG A 151 10.73 -1.71 3.95
C ARG A 151 10.87 -1.23 5.39
N LEU A 152 9.76 -0.96 6.07
CA LEU A 152 9.78 -0.89 7.53
C LEU A 152 10.22 -2.23 8.12
N CYS A 153 10.88 -2.17 9.27
CA CYS A 153 11.23 -3.38 10.03
C CYS A 153 9.97 -4.06 10.57
N THR A 154 10.01 -5.38 10.77
CA THR A 154 8.94 -6.07 11.51
C THR A 154 9.05 -5.79 13.00
N ALA A 155 7.93 -5.89 13.72
CA ALA A 155 7.90 -5.90 15.18
C ALA A 155 8.89 -6.92 15.74
N ALA A 156 8.99 -8.10 15.11
CA ALA A 156 9.94 -9.14 15.48
C ALA A 156 11.41 -8.72 15.27
N GLU A 157 11.76 -8.07 14.16
CA GLU A 157 13.13 -7.58 13.92
C GLU A 157 13.53 -6.48 14.92
N LEU A 158 12.62 -5.57 15.26
CA LEU A 158 12.84 -4.53 16.25
C LEU A 158 12.97 -5.11 17.67
N GLN A 159 12.09 -6.05 18.06
CA GLN A 159 12.14 -6.74 19.35
C GLN A 159 13.36 -7.67 19.50
N ASN A 160 13.97 -8.11 18.39
CA ASN A 160 15.26 -8.82 18.37
C ASN A 160 16.45 -7.88 18.19
N ASP A 161 16.25 -6.57 18.32
CA ASP A 161 17.30 -5.54 18.32
C ASP A 161 18.05 -5.45 16.96
N CYS A 162 17.47 -5.96 15.87
CA CYS A 162 18.13 -6.07 14.55
C CYS A 162 18.29 -4.74 13.80
N ALA A 163 17.53 -3.71 14.17
CA ALA A 163 17.61 -2.37 13.58
C ALA A 163 18.41 -1.37 14.43
N ARG A 164 18.98 -1.80 15.56
CA ARG A 164 19.54 -0.92 16.59
C ARG A 164 20.80 -0.19 16.14
N GLY A 165 21.04 0.99 16.71
CA GLY A 165 22.32 1.70 16.59
C GLY A 165 22.67 2.20 15.19
N THR A 166 21.71 2.21 14.25
CA THR A 166 21.81 2.89 12.95
C THR A 166 21.70 4.40 13.09
N GLY A 167 22.21 5.11 12.07
CA GLY A 167 22.23 6.57 11.89
C GLY A 167 21.69 7.47 13.01
N CYS A 168 20.42 7.81 12.94
CA CYS A 168 19.82 9.03 13.51
C CYS A 168 19.58 9.04 15.03
N GLN A 169 20.17 8.11 15.77
CA GLN A 169 20.10 8.00 17.23
C GLN A 169 18.70 7.68 17.82
N HIS A 170 17.74 7.22 17.02
CA HIS A 170 16.41 6.74 17.44
C HIS A 170 16.44 5.49 18.35
N ASP A 171 17.52 5.26 19.11
CA ASP A 171 17.74 4.11 19.99
C ASP A 171 16.92 4.24 21.28
N PHE A 172 16.40 5.44 21.56
CA PHE A 172 15.69 5.80 22.79
C PHE A 172 14.21 6.11 22.52
N ASP A 173 13.78 5.95 21.27
CA ASP A 173 12.51 6.43 20.74
C ASP A 173 11.72 5.26 20.12
N LEU A 174 10.41 5.43 20.04
CA LEU A 174 9.53 4.47 19.38
C LEU A 174 9.63 4.65 17.87
N VAL A 175 9.93 3.56 17.17
CA VAL A 175 10.03 3.51 15.71
C VAL A 175 8.90 2.67 15.13
N TRP A 176 8.44 3.05 13.93
CA TRP A 176 7.44 2.29 13.18
C TRP A 176 7.91 0.88 12.82
N SER A 177 6.97 -0.06 12.84
CA SER A 177 7.12 -1.38 12.27
C SER A 177 6.03 -1.67 11.24
N MET A 178 6.30 -2.55 10.28
CA MET A 178 5.35 -2.92 9.21
C MET A 178 4.17 -3.78 9.70
N ASP A 179 4.15 -4.17 10.98
CA ASP A 179 3.10 -5.01 11.55
C ASP A 179 1.83 -4.17 11.79
N LEU A 180 0.69 -4.70 11.34
CA LEU A 180 -0.63 -4.07 11.42
C LEU A 180 -1.61 -4.99 12.16
N LEU A 181 -2.43 -4.41 13.04
CA LEU A 181 -3.51 -5.09 13.71
C LEU A 181 -4.80 -4.72 12.98
N ALA A 182 -5.25 -5.63 12.11
CA ALA A 182 -6.59 -5.56 11.57
C ALA A 182 -7.58 -5.87 12.69
N GLU A 183 -8.31 -4.86 13.15
CA GLU A 183 -9.55 -5.06 13.91
C GLU A 183 -10.43 -6.06 13.15
N SER A 184 -11.11 -6.94 13.89
CA SER A 184 -11.59 -8.25 13.38
C SER A 184 -12.21 -8.21 11.97
N PRO A 185 -11.93 -9.20 11.09
CA PRO A 185 -12.56 -9.25 9.78
C PRO A 185 -14.08 -9.22 9.93
N PRO A 186 -14.81 -8.52 9.03
CA PRO A 186 -16.27 -8.48 9.11
C PRO A 186 -16.82 -9.90 9.18
N PRO A 187 -17.87 -10.15 9.98
CA PRO A 187 -18.39 -11.49 10.22
C PRO A 187 -18.63 -12.17 8.87
N PRO A 188 -18.22 -13.45 8.71
CA PRO A 188 -18.21 -14.10 7.40
C PRO A 188 -19.60 -13.97 6.78
N MET A 189 -19.66 -13.31 5.61
CA MET A 189 -20.91 -13.18 4.87
C MET A 189 -21.52 -14.58 4.72
N PRO A 190 -22.83 -14.76 4.97
CA PRO A 190 -23.45 -16.07 4.89
C PRO A 190 -23.21 -16.64 3.50
N SER A 191 -22.51 -17.79 3.44
CA SER A 191 -22.13 -18.42 2.19
C SER A 191 -23.36 -18.59 1.28
N PRO A 192 -23.25 -18.32 -0.03
CA PRO A 192 -24.34 -18.60 -0.94
C PRO A 192 -24.74 -20.08 -0.82
N PRO A 193 -26.04 -20.42 -0.89
CA PRO A 193 -26.48 -21.80 -0.76
C PRO A 193 -25.78 -22.67 -1.81
N ALA A 194 -25.28 -23.83 -1.38
CA ALA A 194 -24.53 -24.73 -2.23
C ALA A 194 -25.32 -25.07 -3.51
N PRO A 195 -24.67 -25.14 -4.68
CA PRO A 195 -25.34 -25.56 -5.90
C PRO A 195 -25.95 -26.97 -5.72
N PRO A 196 -27.12 -27.25 -6.31
CA PRO A 196 -27.74 -28.56 -6.19
C PRO A 196 -26.82 -29.66 -6.72
N PRO A 197 -26.86 -30.88 -6.13
CA PRO A 197 -25.98 -31.96 -6.54
C PRO A 197 -26.20 -32.31 -8.02
N SER A 198 -25.11 -32.33 -8.79
CA SER A 198 -25.13 -32.78 -10.19
C SER A 198 -25.69 -34.20 -10.29
N PRO A 199 -26.53 -34.51 -11.29
CA PRO A 199 -27.07 -35.86 -11.47
C PRO A 199 -25.95 -36.86 -11.74
N SER A 200 -26.03 -38.02 -11.09
CA SER A 200 -25.02 -39.08 -11.24
C SER A 200 -24.98 -39.60 -12.70
N PRO A 201 -23.78 -39.91 -13.23
CA PRO A 201 -23.67 -40.49 -14.57
C PRO A 201 -24.35 -41.88 -14.63
N PRO A 202 -24.92 -42.26 -15.78
CA PRO A 202 -25.56 -43.56 -15.95
C PRO A 202 -24.53 -44.71 -15.85
N PRO A 203 -24.95 -45.90 -15.38
CA PRO A 203 -24.05 -47.04 -15.26
C PRO A 203 -23.56 -47.52 -16.65
N PRO A 204 -22.32 -48.03 -16.74
CA PRO A 204 -21.80 -48.59 -17.99
C PRO A 204 -22.58 -49.85 -18.41
N PRO A 205 -22.71 -50.12 -19.72
CA PRO A 205 -23.43 -51.30 -20.21
C PRO A 205 -22.72 -52.60 -19.81
N SER A 206 -23.47 -53.56 -19.29
CA SER A 206 -22.96 -54.87 -18.90
C SER A 206 -22.45 -55.67 -20.10
N LEU A 207 -21.24 -56.20 -20.01
CA LEU A 207 -20.68 -57.12 -21.00
C LEU A 207 -21.39 -58.50 -20.93
N PRO A 208 -21.63 -59.17 -22.07
CA PRO A 208 -22.19 -60.53 -22.07
C PRO A 208 -21.17 -61.56 -21.56
N PRO A 209 -21.62 -62.67 -20.96
CA PRO A 209 -20.74 -63.72 -20.47
C PRO A 209 -20.07 -64.50 -21.63
N PRO A 210 -18.84 -65.01 -21.44
CA PRO A 210 -18.18 -65.86 -22.42
C PRO A 210 -18.88 -67.23 -22.53
N SER A 211 -18.78 -67.84 -23.71
CA SER A 211 -19.28 -69.19 -24.04
C SER A 211 -18.24 -70.28 -23.77
#